data_AF-A0A1H4KBW6-F1
#
_entry.id   AF-A0A1H4KBW6-F1
#
_cell.length_a   1.000
_cell.length_b   1.000
_cell.length_c   1.000
_cell.angle_alpha   90.00
_cell.angle_beta   90.00
_cell.angle_gamma   90.00
#
_symmetry.space_group_name_H-M   'P 1'
#
loop_
_entity.id
_entity.type
_entity.pdbx_description
1 polymer ?
#
loop_
_entity_poly.entity_id
_entity_poly.type
_entity_poly.pdbx_seq_one_letter_code
_entity_poly.pdbx_strand_id
1 'polypeptide(L)'
;MRCSLRRPDPAQRGRLVEIRGNLLDRITEAEREGWLGEIEELRVSLTGAQSKINQIATTTNRGPVMLGMPTQRKEPQRHAFSWHRSSIYVWPGRAARRQR
;
A
#
# COMPACT_ATOMS: atom_id res chain seq x y z
N MET A 1 8.10 7.73 5.85
CA MET A 1 6.88 7.50 5.05
C MET A 1 6.30 6.13 5.41
N ARG A 2 5.18 6.05 6.15
CA ARG A 2 4.51 4.76 6.42
C ARG A 2 3.49 4.47 5.32
N CYS A 3 3.49 3.23 4.85
CA CYS A 3 2.79 2.68 3.68
C CYS A 3 1.43 3.33 3.36
N SER A 4 1.32 3.95 2.18
CA SER A 4 0.14 4.65 1.65
C SER A 4 -1.05 3.71 1.33
N LEU A 5 -0.89 2.40 1.50
CA LEU A 5 -1.91 1.39 1.17
C LEU A 5 -2.95 1.16 2.27
N ARG A 6 -2.74 1.66 3.51
CA ARG A 6 -3.73 1.43 4.58
C ARG A 6 -4.94 2.33 4.37
N ARG A 7 -6.07 1.73 4.00
CA ARG A 7 -7.35 2.42 3.92
C ARG A 7 -7.82 2.83 5.33
N PRO A 8 -8.22 4.09 5.55
CA PRO A 8 -8.85 4.53 6.78
C PRO A 8 -10.25 3.92 6.92
N ASP A 9 -10.62 3.62 8.16
CA ASP A 9 -11.95 3.09 8.49
C ASP A 9 -13.02 4.18 8.23
N PRO A 10 -14.05 3.91 7.40
CA PRO A 10 -15.13 4.86 7.13
C PRO A 10 -15.84 5.38 8.38
N ALA A 11 -15.94 4.58 9.45
CA ALA A 11 -16.56 5.00 10.71
C ALA A 11 -15.78 6.14 11.39
N GLN A 12 -14.48 6.28 11.11
CA GLN A 12 -13.63 7.34 11.67
C GLN A 12 -13.76 8.69 10.95
N ARG A 13 -14.59 8.79 9.91
CA ARG A 13 -14.75 10.04 9.13
C ARG A 13 -15.12 11.23 10.00
N GLY A 14 -16.05 11.06 10.96
CA GLY A 14 -16.46 12.13 11.88
C GLY A 14 -15.27 12.67 12.67
N ARG A 15 -14.51 11.78 13.30
CA ARG A 15 -13.29 12.12 14.05
C ARG A 15 -12.23 12.84 13.20
N LEU A 16 -12.06 12.44 11.95
CA LEU A 16 -11.12 13.10 11.03
C LEU A 16 -11.55 14.53 10.67
N VAL A 17 -12.86 14.78 10.56
CA VAL A 17 -13.39 16.14 10.33
C VAL A 17 -13.17 17.03 11.56
N GLU A 18 -13.37 16.50 12.77
CA GLU A 18 -13.03 17.21 14.02
C GLU A 18 -11.55 17.56 14.09
N ILE A 19 -10.67 16.60 13.80
CA ILE A 19 -9.21 16.82 13.76
C ILE A 19 -8.86 17.91 12.73
N ARG A 20 -9.49 17.89 11.55
CA ARG A 20 -9.28 18.92 10.53
C ARG A 20 -9.68 20.31 11.03
N GLY A 21 -10.81 20.44 11.73
CA GLY A 21 -11.24 21.70 12.33
C GLY A 21 -10.23 22.23 13.34
N ASN A 22 -9.83 21.39 14.29
CA ASN A 22 -8.82 21.75 15.29
C ASN A 22 -7.48 22.18 14.65
N LEU A 23 -7.04 21.49 13.59
CA LEU A 23 -5.82 21.86 12.88
C LEU A 23 -5.92 23.24 12.21
N LEU A 24 -7.09 23.60 11.67
CA LEU A 24 -7.31 24.94 11.12
C LEU A 24 -7.25 26.00 12.23
N ASP A 25 -7.91 25.76 13.37
CA ASP A 25 -7.87 26.66 14.51
C ASP A 25 -6.43 26.87 15.02
N ARG A 26 -5.65 25.78 15.11
CA ARG A 26 -4.24 25.85 15.51
C ARG A 26 -3.36 26.59 14.50
N ILE A 27 -3.63 26.45 13.20
CA ILE A 27 -2.92 27.21 12.17
C ILE A 27 -3.23 28.70 12.33
N THR A 28 -4.50 29.07 12.50
CA THR A 28 -4.87 30.48 12.68
C THR A 28 -4.26 31.10 13.93
N GLU A 29 -4.16 30.35 15.02
CA GLU A 29 -3.50 30.81 16.24
C GLU A 29 -1.99 30.97 16.02
N ALA A 30 -1.33 29.98 15.42
CA ALA A 30 0.10 30.04 15.14
C ALA A 30 0.45 31.18 14.15
N GLU A 31 -0.42 31.47 13.19
CA GLU A 31 -0.27 32.63 12.28
C GLU A 31 -0.39 33.96 13.04
N ARG A 32 -1.30 34.05 14.01
CA ARG A 32 -1.44 35.25 14.87
C ARG A 32 -0.23 35.47 15.78
N GLU A 33 0.27 34.40 16.37
CA GLU A 33 1.40 34.43 17.32
C GLU A 33 2.78 34.43 16.62
N GLY A 34 2.82 34.30 15.29
CA GLY A 34 4.05 34.30 14.50
C GLY A 34 4.90 33.03 14.66
N TRP A 35 4.31 31.91 15.07
CA TRP A 35 5.00 30.63 15.28
C TRP A 35 5.17 29.87 13.96
N LEU A 36 6.02 30.43 13.08
CA LEU A 36 6.23 29.92 11.72
C LEU A 36 6.69 28.46 11.65
N GLY A 37 7.48 28.01 12.64
CA GLY A 37 7.96 26.62 12.70
C GLY A 37 6.85 25.59 12.91
N GLU A 38 5.82 25.93 13.69
CA GLU A 38 4.70 25.03 13.97
C GLU A 38 3.69 24.99 12.81
N ILE A 39 3.52 26.10 12.08
CA ILE A 39 2.57 26.21 10.96
C ILE A 39 2.85 25.16 9.89
N GLU A 40 4.12 24.95 9.52
CA GLU A 40 4.47 24.01 8.46
C GLU A 40 4.12 22.57 8.85
N GLU A 41 4.40 22.16 10.09
CA GLU A 41 4.01 20.84 10.59
C GLU A 41 2.48 20.67 10.69
N LEU A 42 1.78 21.73 11.09
CA LEU A 42 0.31 21.75 11.15
C LEU A 42 -0.30 21.63 9.74
N ARG A 43 0.27 22.29 8.74
CA ARG A 43 -0.18 22.20 7.33
C ARG A 43 0.06 20.81 6.74
N VAL A 44 1.19 20.17 7.06
CA VAL A 44 1.45 18.76 6.68
C VAL A 44 0.39 17.84 7.31
N SER A 45 0.09 18.05 8.59
CA SER A 45 -0.93 17.28 9.31
C SER A 45 -2.33 17.49 8.73
N LEU A 46 -2.67 18.74 8.38
CA LEU A 46 -3.94 19.11 7.73
C LEU A 46 -4.11 18.41 6.38
N THR A 47 -3.06 18.44 5.56
CA THR A 47 -3.03 17.75 4.26
C THR A 47 -3.22 16.24 4.43
N GLY A 48 -2.59 15.65 5.45
CA GLY A 48 -2.77 14.25 5.80
C GLY A 48 -4.20 13.90 6.24
N ALA A 49 -4.83 14.75 7.05
CA ALA A 49 -6.22 14.58 7.49
C ALA A 49 -7.19 14.69 6.30
N GLN A 50 -7.03 15.70 5.45
CA GLN A 50 -7.87 15.88 4.27
C GLN A 50 -7.72 14.72 3.26
N SER A 51 -6.50 14.22 3.06
CA SER A 51 -6.23 13.06 2.21
C SER A 51 -6.98 11.82 2.69
N LYS A 52 -6.99 11.57 4.02
CA LYS A 52 -7.74 10.44 4.60
C LYS A 52 -9.25 10.59 4.43
N ILE A 53 -9.80 11.79 4.62
CA ILE A 53 -11.24 12.06 4.41
C ILE A 53 -11.62 11.78 2.95
N ASN A 54 -10.81 12.25 2.00
CA ASN A 54 -11.03 12.02 0.57
C ASN A 54 -10.89 10.54 0.20
N GLN A 55 -9.97 9.82 0.84
CA GLN A 55 -9.83 8.37 0.65
C GLN A 55 -11.08 7.62 1.13
N ILE A 56 -11.64 7.96 2.28
CA ILE A 56 -12.91 7.37 2.76
C ILE A 56 -14.01 7.62 1.73
N ALA A 57 -14.20 8.89 1.33
CA ALA A 57 -15.24 9.27 0.39
C ALA A 57 -15.16 8.52 -0.95
N THR A 58 -13.94 8.36 -1.50
CA THR A 58 -13.72 7.62 -2.74
C THR A 58 -13.91 6.11 -2.58
N THR A 59 -13.54 5.53 -1.44
CA THR A 59 -13.73 4.09 -1.19
C THR A 59 -15.17 3.71 -0.88
N THR A 60 -15.91 4.54 -0.15
CA THR A 60 -17.33 4.27 0.15
C THR A 60 -18.18 4.33 -1.12
N ASN A 61 -17.81 5.17 -2.09
CA ASN A 61 -18.53 5.30 -3.35
C ASN A 61 -18.14 4.22 -4.38
N ARG A 62 -17.08 3.43 -4.14
CA ARG A 62 -16.65 2.34 -5.02
C ARG A 62 -17.05 1.00 -4.40
N GLY A 63 -18.07 0.36 -4.97
CA GLY A 63 -18.43 -1.01 -4.63
C GLY A 63 -17.29 -2.01 -4.86
N PRO A 64 -17.39 -3.23 -4.31
CA PRO A 64 -16.38 -4.25 -4.49
C PRO A 64 -16.21 -4.60 -5.98
N VAL A 65 -14.96 -4.64 -6.45
CA VAL A 65 -14.63 -5.12 -7.79
C VAL A 65 -14.51 -6.64 -7.74
N MET A 66 -15.32 -7.34 -8.53
CA MET A 66 -15.23 -8.80 -8.66
C MET A 66 -14.02 -9.17 -9.52
N LEU A 67 -12.97 -9.71 -8.89
CA LEU A 67 -11.72 -10.10 -9.57
C LEU A 67 -11.75 -11.54 -10.13
N GLY A 68 -12.83 -12.29 -9.88
CA GLY A 68 -12.90 -13.72 -10.18
C GLY A 68 -12.09 -14.58 -9.21
N MET A 69 -12.25 -15.90 -9.28
CA MET A 69 -11.43 -16.84 -8.51
C MET A 69 -10.07 -17.05 -9.20
N PRO A 70 -8.94 -16.91 -8.50
CA PRO A 70 -7.64 -17.18 -9.09
C PRO A 70 -7.55 -18.66 -9.47
N THR A 71 -7.21 -18.95 -10.73
CA THR A 71 -6.96 -20.32 -11.16
C THR A 71 -5.61 -20.77 -10.64
N GLN A 72 -5.58 -21.87 -9.88
CA GLN A 72 -4.31 -22.51 -9.52
C GLN A 72 -3.62 -22.99 -10.80
N ARG A 73 -2.37 -22.54 -11.02
CA ARG A 73 -1.52 -23.12 -12.05
C ARG A 73 -1.34 -24.59 -11.70
N LYS A 74 -1.87 -25.51 -12.52
CA LYS A 74 -1.61 -26.94 -12.35
C LYS A 74 -0.10 -27.12 -12.46
N GLU A 75 0.54 -27.59 -11.38
CA GLU A 75 1.92 -28.06 -11.41
C GLU A 75 1.98 -29.11 -12.55
N PRO A 76 2.85 -28.94 -13.57
CA PRO A 76 3.05 -30.02 -14.52
C PRO A 76 3.46 -31.24 -13.71
N GLN A 77 2.83 -32.39 -13.98
CA GLN A 77 3.11 -33.63 -13.27
C GLN A 77 4.62 -33.82 -13.20
N ARG A 78 5.18 -33.63 -12.01
CA ARG A 78 6.55 -34.00 -11.73
C ARG A 78 6.54 -35.50 -11.87
N HIS A 79 6.96 -36.01 -13.03
CA HIS A 79 7.33 -37.40 -13.15
C HIS A 79 8.31 -37.65 -12.01
N ALA A 80 7.89 -38.48 -11.05
CA ALA A 80 8.71 -38.85 -9.92
C ALA A 80 9.97 -39.50 -10.49
N PHE A 81 11.07 -38.74 -10.55
CA PHE A 81 12.38 -39.32 -10.74
C PHE A 81 12.63 -40.17 -9.49
N SER A 82 12.34 -41.46 -9.63
CA SER A 82 12.75 -42.48 -8.67
C SER A 82 14.27 -42.45 -8.59
N TRP A 83 14.80 -41.97 -7.48
CA TRP A 83 16.22 -42.04 -7.17
C TRP A 83 16.56 -43.50 -6.85
N HIS A 84 16.81 -44.31 -7.87
CA HIS A 84 17.56 -45.54 -7.65
C HIS A 84 19.00 -45.15 -7.30
N ARG A 85 19.40 -45.52 -6.09
CA ARG A 85 20.71 -45.30 -5.47
C ARG A 85 21.81 -46.13 -6.15
N SER A 86 22.07 -45.88 -7.42
CA SER A 86 23.26 -46.30 -8.15
C SER A 86 23.24 -45.70 -9.57
N SER A 87 23.82 -44.52 -9.74
CA SER A 87 24.62 -44.13 -10.92
C SER A 87 24.84 -42.63 -10.98
N ILE A 88 26.13 -42.29 -10.89
CA ILE A 88 26.87 -41.14 -11.44
C ILE A 88 26.06 -40.34 -12.48
N TYR A 89 25.75 -39.07 -12.21
CA TYR A 89 25.25 -38.14 -13.24
C TYR A 89 26.33 -37.14 -13.64
N VAL A 90 26.68 -37.17 -14.93
CA VAL A 90 27.22 -36.03 -15.69
C VAL A 90 26.07 -35.05 -15.95
N TRP A 91 26.32 -33.76 -15.71
CA TRP A 91 25.39 -32.67 -15.97
C TRP A 91 25.51 -32.23 -17.45
N PRO A 92 24.46 -32.31 -18.30
CA PRO A 92 24.55 -31.76 -19.63
C PRO A 92 24.14 -30.28 -19.61
N GLY A 93 25.12 -29.42 -19.91
CA GLY A 93 24.90 -28.30 -20.82
C GLY A 93 24.22 -27.04 -20.28
N ARG A 94 24.96 -26.21 -19.55
CA ARG A 94 24.85 -24.75 -19.75
C ARG A 94 25.60 -24.39 -21.04
N ALA A 95 24.91 -24.40 -22.17
CA ALA A 95 25.38 -23.76 -23.39
C ALA A 95 24.90 -22.30 -23.40
N ALA A 96 25.87 -21.39 -23.53
CA ALA A 96 25.70 -19.96 -23.63
C ALA A 96 24.87 -19.54 -24.85
N ARG A 97 24.21 -18.37 -24.76
CA ARG A 97 24.01 -17.52 -25.93
C ARG A 97 23.98 -16.04 -25.54
N ARG A 98 25.10 -15.36 -25.86
CA ARG A 98 25.18 -13.90 -26.09
C ARG A 98 24.43 -13.54 -27.37
N GLN A 99 24.18 -12.24 -27.53
CA GLN A 99 23.61 -11.48 -28.66
C GLN A 99 22.10 -11.21 -28.45
N ARG A 100 21.63 -9.96 -28.44
CA ARG A 100 22.18 -8.69 -28.95
C ARG A 100 21.61 -7.52 -28.15
#